data_AF-V4A630-F1
#
_entry.id   AF-V4A630-F1
#
_cell.length_a   1.000
_cell.length_b   1.000
_cell.length_c   1.000
_cell.angle_alpha   90.00
_cell.angle_beta   90.00
_cell.angle_gamma   90.00
#
_symmetry.space_group_name_H-M   'P 1'
#
loop_
_entity.id
_entity.type
_entity.pdbx_description
1 polymer ?
#
loop_
_entity_poly.entity_id
_entity_poly.type
_entity_poly.pdbx_seq_one_letter_code
_entity_poly.pdbx_strand_id
1 'polypeptide(L)'
;MSDLDSEYPKAESASAFLPEEEEEFVKFFNEQKFRPRTAILKVWFTNMFFQPIPAKDKITFTNKEGKKETGTKIRFRNGFCSEVLTSVDIQEIVKASGKILRIFDGIVYEENFKTPPYRDYILISRDLRNKYKREGNIVGSNCMTLLGNSLYGKSIQEDITTSRHPWSEGTLKTNFDSHVKSFPKVNETQYIVEINEEEKEFNCTRPKSTRLTPSHLGSFVLSYSKK
;
A
#
# COMPACT_ATOMS: atom_id res chain seq x y z
N MET A 1 3.35 -5.37 13.23
CA MET A 1 2.34 -4.47 13.86
C MET A 1 2.53 -4.33 15.38
N SER A 2 3.70 -4.59 15.94
CA SER A 2 3.88 -4.78 17.40
C SER A 2 4.69 -3.69 18.10
N ASP A 3 5.23 -2.73 17.35
CA ASP A 3 6.08 -1.69 17.93
C ASP A 3 5.20 -0.57 18.53
N LEU A 4 5.23 -0.47 19.86
CA LEU A 4 4.52 0.54 20.65
C LEU A 4 4.98 1.97 20.33
N ASP A 5 6.21 2.09 19.84
CA ASP A 5 6.87 3.36 19.52
C ASP A 5 6.83 3.67 18.02
N SER A 6 5.94 3.01 17.27
CA SER A 6 5.73 3.28 15.85
C SER A 6 5.27 4.73 15.63
N GLU A 7 6.01 5.47 14.83
CA GLU A 7 5.68 6.86 14.51
C GLU A 7 4.71 6.91 13.32
N TYR A 8 3.54 7.54 13.51
CA TYR A 8 2.51 7.63 12.47
C TYR A 8 2.28 9.08 12.05
N PRO A 9 2.29 9.40 10.74
CA PRO A 9 2.05 10.75 10.27
C PRO A 9 0.62 11.22 10.50
N LYS A 10 0.46 12.51 10.78
CA LYS A 10 -0.84 13.20 10.67
C LYS A 10 -1.04 13.69 9.24
N ALA A 11 -2.15 13.27 8.62
CA ALA A 11 -2.48 13.64 7.25
C ALA A 11 -2.55 15.16 7.04
N GLU A 12 -3.02 15.89 8.06
CA GLU A 12 -3.20 17.34 8.04
C GLU A 12 -1.87 18.10 7.97
N SER A 13 -0.77 17.45 8.35
CA SER A 13 0.58 18.01 8.31
C SER A 13 1.35 17.68 7.03
N ALA A 14 0.68 17.05 6.06
CA ALA A 14 1.30 16.66 4.81
C ALA A 14 1.63 17.88 3.94
N SER A 15 2.88 17.98 3.52
CA SER A 15 3.38 18.92 2.53
C SER A 15 4.02 18.16 1.37
N ALA A 16 4.01 18.76 0.18
CA ALA A 16 4.82 18.26 -0.92
C ALA A 16 6.30 18.48 -0.59
N PHE A 17 7.13 17.49 -0.91
CA PHE A 17 8.58 17.64 -0.83
C PHE A 17 9.05 18.74 -1.79
N LEU A 18 9.90 19.64 -1.28
CA LEU A 18 10.46 20.72 -2.07
C LEU A 18 11.87 20.38 -2.55
N PRO A 19 12.25 20.62 -3.83
CA PRO A 19 13.59 20.35 -4.33
C PRO A 19 14.70 21.05 -3.52
N GLU A 20 14.41 22.19 -2.92
CA GLU A 20 15.33 22.95 -2.06
C GLU A 20 15.72 22.17 -0.79
N GLU A 21 14.88 21.24 -0.34
CA GLU A 21 15.12 20.39 0.84
C GLU A 21 15.95 19.14 0.50
N GLU A 22 16.26 18.87 -0.78
CA GLU A 22 16.93 17.64 -1.22
C GLU A 22 18.27 17.42 -0.52
N GLU A 23 19.13 18.44 -0.52
CA GLU A 23 20.48 18.32 0.02
C GLU A 23 20.44 17.98 1.53
N GLU A 24 19.56 18.65 2.27
CA GLU A 24 19.37 18.43 3.70
C GLU A 24 18.80 17.03 3.98
N PHE A 25 17.77 16.61 3.26
CA PHE A 25 17.15 15.30 3.45
C PHE A 25 18.10 14.16 3.10
N VAL A 26 18.80 14.25 1.96
CA VAL A 26 19.82 13.26 1.56
C VAL A 26 20.90 13.14 2.64
N LYS A 27 21.35 14.25 3.20
CA LYS A 27 22.30 14.26 4.31
C LYS A 27 21.72 13.58 5.55
N PHE A 28 20.52 13.96 5.99
CA PHE A 28 19.89 13.40 7.19
C PHE A 28 19.60 11.91 7.09
N PHE A 29 19.17 11.41 5.93
CA PHE A 29 18.97 9.97 5.73
C PHE A 29 20.29 9.20 5.81
N ASN A 30 21.32 9.66 5.09
CA ASN A 30 22.62 8.99 5.07
C ASN A 30 23.32 9.05 6.44
N GLU A 31 23.09 10.10 7.23
CA GLU A 31 23.58 10.22 8.61
C GLU A 31 22.70 9.49 9.65
N GLN A 32 21.60 8.85 9.25
CA GLN A 32 20.62 8.21 10.16
C GLN A 32 19.98 9.18 11.17
N LYS A 33 19.91 10.47 10.84
CA LYS A 33 19.37 11.55 11.71
C LYS A 33 18.00 12.05 11.29
N PHE A 34 17.37 11.44 10.29
CA PHE A 34 16.04 11.84 9.81
C PHE A 34 14.95 11.53 10.85
N ARG A 35 14.72 12.45 11.80
CA ARG A 35 13.65 12.43 12.81
C ARG A 35 13.28 13.88 13.18
N PRO A 36 12.06 14.18 13.66
CA PRO A 36 10.93 13.29 13.92
C PRO A 36 9.94 13.19 12.74
N ARG A 37 10.28 13.69 11.55
CA ARG A 37 9.37 13.68 10.40
C ARG A 37 9.22 12.27 9.82
N THR A 38 8.03 11.98 9.30
CA THR A 38 7.82 10.83 8.42
C THR A 38 7.63 11.32 6.99
N ALA A 39 8.02 10.51 6.01
CA ALA A 39 7.90 10.88 4.60
C ALA A 39 7.64 9.65 3.70
N ILE A 40 7.06 9.88 2.53
CA ILE A 40 6.97 8.93 1.42
C ILE A 40 7.62 9.60 0.21
N LEU A 41 8.79 9.12 -0.18
CA LEU A 41 9.67 9.80 -1.13
C LEU A 41 10.04 8.89 -2.29
N LYS A 42 10.10 9.47 -3.50
CA LYS A 42 10.71 8.85 -4.67
C LYS A 42 12.22 9.08 -4.62
N VAL A 43 12.98 8.02 -4.36
CA VAL A 43 14.41 8.11 -4.05
C VAL A 43 15.26 7.34 -5.05
N TRP A 44 16.43 7.89 -5.38
CA TRP A 44 17.52 7.18 -6.03
C TRP A 44 18.54 6.76 -5.01
N PHE A 45 18.86 5.47 -4.93
CA PHE A 45 19.83 4.93 -3.98
C PHE A 45 20.69 3.82 -4.57
N THR A 46 21.80 3.55 -3.89
CA THR A 46 22.63 2.37 -4.13
C THR A 46 22.33 1.30 -3.09
N ASN A 47 22.35 0.05 -3.51
CA ASN A 47 22.31 -1.09 -2.60
C ASN A 47 23.42 -2.10 -2.93
N MET A 48 24.21 -2.44 -1.91
CA MET A 48 25.42 -3.25 -2.06
C MET A 48 25.26 -4.72 -1.66
N PHE A 49 24.37 -5.10 -0.73
CA PHE A 49 24.43 -6.45 -0.15
C PHE A 49 23.09 -7.17 0.06
N PHE A 50 22.02 -6.45 0.42
CA PHE A 50 20.71 -7.06 0.62
C PHE A 50 19.63 -6.03 0.31
N GLN A 51 18.69 -6.31 -0.59
CA GLN A 51 17.50 -5.48 -0.74
C GLN A 51 16.54 -5.79 0.42
N PRO A 52 16.39 -4.89 1.41
CA PRO A 52 15.35 -5.08 2.43
C PRO A 52 13.94 -5.04 1.82
N ILE A 53 13.82 -4.50 0.59
CA ILE A 53 12.57 -4.30 -0.11
C ILE A 53 12.61 -5.08 -1.43
N PRO A 54 11.77 -6.12 -1.58
CA PRO A 54 11.66 -6.85 -2.84
C PRO A 54 11.03 -5.97 -3.93
N ALA A 55 11.71 -5.81 -5.07
CA ALA A 55 11.14 -5.12 -6.22
C ALA A 55 10.20 -6.05 -7.00
N LYS A 56 9.01 -5.55 -7.37
CA LYS A 56 8.07 -6.24 -8.26
C LYS A 56 8.26 -5.74 -9.69
N ASP A 57 8.96 -6.52 -10.49
CA ASP A 57 9.25 -6.18 -11.88
C ASP A 57 8.19 -6.76 -12.82
N LYS A 58 7.60 -5.91 -13.67
CA LYS A 58 6.85 -6.36 -14.84
C LYS A 58 7.83 -6.88 -15.87
N ILE A 59 7.81 -8.18 -16.11
CA ILE A 59 8.63 -8.83 -17.12
C ILE A 59 7.74 -9.32 -18.25
N THR A 60 8.09 -8.95 -19.48
CA THR A 60 7.47 -9.54 -20.66
C THR A 60 8.27 -10.79 -21.04
N PHE A 61 7.61 -11.92 -21.17
CA PHE A 61 8.20 -13.17 -21.64
C PHE A 61 7.33 -13.77 -22.74
N THR A 62 7.95 -14.51 -23.65
CA THR A 62 7.22 -15.23 -24.70
C THR A 62 6.87 -16.61 -24.16
N ASN A 63 5.59 -16.95 -24.13
CA ASN A 63 5.14 -18.27 -23.72
C ASN A 63 5.48 -19.34 -24.80
N LYS A 64 5.26 -20.63 -24.50
CA LYS A 64 5.55 -21.73 -25.44
C LYS A 64 4.77 -21.64 -26.75
N GLU A 65 3.68 -20.87 -26.78
CA GLU A 65 2.82 -20.64 -27.95
C GLU A 65 3.23 -19.39 -28.76
N GLY A 66 4.34 -18.72 -28.39
CA GLY A 66 4.82 -17.52 -29.08
C GLY A 66 4.12 -16.22 -28.68
N LYS A 67 3.18 -16.25 -27.72
CA LYS A 67 2.49 -15.05 -27.23
C LYS A 67 3.34 -14.34 -26.18
N LYS A 68 3.41 -13.00 -26.26
CA LYS A 68 4.02 -12.17 -25.23
C LYS A 68 3.08 -12.05 -24.04
N GLU A 69 3.49 -12.60 -22.91
CA GLU A 69 2.81 -12.46 -21.63
C GLU A 69 3.61 -11.52 -20.73
N THR A 70 2.92 -10.67 -19.98
CA THR A 70 3.54 -9.80 -18.97
C THR A 70 3.22 -10.35 -17.59
N GLY A 71 4.24 -10.87 -16.90
CA GLY A 71 4.13 -11.34 -15.52
C GLY A 71 4.80 -10.38 -14.55
N THR A 72 4.43 -10.44 -13.28
CA THR A 72 5.16 -9.75 -12.21
C THR A 72 6.08 -10.74 -11.52
N LYS A 73 7.40 -10.48 -11.48
CA LYS A 73 8.35 -11.27 -10.69
C LYS A 73 8.96 -10.44 -9.59
N ILE A 74 9.10 -11.05 -8.43
CA ILE A 74 9.87 -10.49 -7.32
C ILE A 74 11.36 -10.69 -7.64
N ARG A 75 12.13 -9.59 -7.62
CA ARG A 75 13.58 -9.61 -7.83
C ARG A 75 14.28 -8.79 -6.76
N PHE A 76 15.47 -9.23 -6.38
CA PHE A 76 16.41 -8.45 -5.60
C PHE A 76 17.37 -7.78 -6.59
N ARG A 77 17.40 -6.45 -6.61
CA ARG A 77 18.29 -5.66 -7.46
C ARG A 77 19.53 -5.26 -6.66
N ASN A 78 20.71 -5.47 -7.24
CA ASN A 78 21.98 -4.93 -6.75
C ASN A 78 22.36 -3.72 -7.62
N GLY A 79 22.97 -2.69 -7.00
CA GLY A 79 23.38 -1.47 -7.70
C GLY A 79 22.40 -0.31 -7.50
N PHE A 80 22.15 0.46 -8.57
CA PHE A 80 21.36 1.68 -8.53
C PHE A 80 19.86 1.40 -8.67
N CYS A 81 19.05 1.88 -7.73
CA CYS A 81 17.60 1.67 -7.69
C CYS A 81 16.83 3.00 -7.56
N SER A 82 15.69 3.11 -8.22
CA SER A 82 14.78 4.26 -8.11
C SER A 82 13.37 3.77 -7.76
N GLU A 83 12.90 4.09 -6.55
CA GLU A 83 11.63 3.58 -5.99
C GLU A 83 10.96 4.62 -5.10
N VAL A 84 9.64 4.45 -4.87
CA VAL A 84 8.87 5.25 -3.92
C VAL A 84 8.83 4.51 -2.59
N LEU A 85 9.47 5.08 -1.57
CA LEU A 85 9.74 4.43 -0.30
C LEU A 85 9.29 5.30 0.88
N THR A 86 8.92 4.66 1.98
CA THR A 86 8.71 5.38 3.24
C THR A 86 10.05 5.75 3.87
N SER A 87 10.09 6.84 4.63
CA SER A 87 11.23 7.26 5.45
C SER A 87 11.82 6.14 6.32
N VAL A 88 10.97 5.24 6.84
CA VAL A 88 11.38 4.05 7.61
C VAL A 88 12.16 3.08 6.73
N ASP A 89 11.60 2.74 5.56
CA ASP A 89 12.23 1.86 4.58
C ASP A 89 13.55 2.44 4.06
N ILE A 90 13.62 3.76 3.85
CA ILE A 90 14.84 4.50 3.46
C ILE A 90 15.92 4.37 4.55
N GLN A 91 15.54 4.54 5.82
CA GLN A 91 16.48 4.37 6.94
C GLN A 91 17.02 2.94 7.02
N GLU A 92 16.16 1.93 6.83
CA GLU A 92 16.61 0.53 6.82
C GLU A 92 17.57 0.22 5.66
N ILE A 93 17.36 0.82 4.48
CA ILE A 93 18.32 0.74 3.36
C ILE A 93 19.69 1.30 3.77
N VAL A 94 19.72 2.48 4.38
CA VAL A 94 20.99 3.10 4.79
C VAL A 94 21.66 2.29 5.90
N LYS A 95 20.90 1.71 6.85
CA LYS A 95 21.44 0.80 7.87
C LYS A 95 22.04 -0.46 7.24
N ALA A 96 21.45 -0.95 6.16
CA ALA A 96 21.95 -2.07 5.37
C ALA A 96 23.11 -1.70 4.41
N SER A 97 23.85 -0.62 4.71
CA SER A 97 24.97 -0.11 3.91
C SER A 97 24.59 0.44 2.52
N GLY A 98 23.31 0.72 2.29
CA GLY A 98 22.86 1.49 1.14
C GLY A 98 23.19 2.98 1.29
N LYS A 99 23.19 3.71 0.17
CA LYS A 99 23.39 5.17 0.17
C LYS A 99 22.32 5.85 -0.65
N ILE A 100 21.66 6.85 -0.07
CA ILE A 100 20.71 7.70 -0.79
C ILE A 100 21.51 8.71 -1.61
N LEU A 101 21.21 8.79 -2.90
CA LEU A 101 21.91 9.63 -3.86
C LEU A 101 21.11 10.88 -4.20
N ARG A 102 19.80 10.72 -4.42
CA ARG A 102 18.87 11.80 -4.78
C ARG A 102 17.46 11.53 -4.30
N ILE A 103 16.69 12.60 -4.14
CA ILE A 103 15.26 12.56 -3.83
C ILE A 103 14.57 13.38 -4.91
N PHE A 104 13.63 12.78 -5.62
CA PHE A 104 12.99 13.42 -6.77
C PHE A 104 11.70 14.15 -6.43
N ASP A 105 10.89 13.53 -5.58
CA ASP A 105 9.52 13.97 -5.29
C ASP A 105 9.02 13.20 -4.06
N GLY A 106 7.92 13.66 -3.45
CA GLY A 106 7.23 12.92 -2.41
C GLY A 106 6.38 13.78 -1.51
N ILE A 107 5.93 13.16 -0.42
CA ILE A 107 5.12 13.79 0.62
C ILE A 107 5.89 13.70 1.92
N VAL A 108 6.03 14.84 2.60
CA VAL A 108 6.62 14.97 3.93
C VAL A 108 5.50 15.27 4.91
N TYR A 109 5.57 14.66 6.09
CA TYR A 109 4.63 14.93 7.18
C TYR A 109 5.39 15.61 8.30
N GLU A 110 5.01 16.85 8.60
CA GLU A 110 5.66 17.68 9.61
C GLU A 110 5.36 17.19 11.04
N GLU A 111 4.17 16.60 11.24
CA GLU A 111 3.74 16.12 12.54
C GLU A 111 3.38 14.64 12.52
N ASN A 112 3.83 13.93 13.56
CA ASN A 112 3.33 12.60 13.87
C ASN A 112 2.26 12.67 14.98
N PHE A 113 1.43 11.63 15.05
CA PHE A 113 0.55 11.42 16.19
C PHE A 113 1.38 11.21 17.47
N LYS A 114 1.06 11.96 18.53
CA LYS A 114 1.65 11.75 19.87
C LYS A 114 1.36 10.35 20.41
N THR A 115 0.15 9.86 20.14
CA THR A 115 -0.29 8.51 20.47
C THR A 115 -0.63 7.79 19.17
N PRO A 116 0.02 6.68 18.84
CA PRO A 116 -0.26 5.92 17.62
C PRO A 116 -1.75 5.57 17.49
N PRO A 117 -2.39 5.85 16.35
CA PRO A 117 -3.85 5.72 16.19
C PRO A 117 -4.36 4.29 16.37
N TYR A 118 -3.51 3.29 16.14
CA TYR A 118 -3.86 1.87 16.27
C TYR A 118 -3.35 1.23 17.56
N ARG A 119 -2.74 2.00 18.47
CA ARG A 119 -2.07 1.48 19.67
C ARG A 119 -2.98 0.56 20.48
N ASP A 120 -4.13 1.09 20.91
CA ASP A 120 -5.01 0.37 21.83
C ASP A 120 -5.66 -0.83 21.14
N TYR A 121 -6.02 -0.69 19.87
CA TYR A 121 -6.53 -1.80 19.05
C TYR A 121 -5.52 -2.95 18.96
N ILE A 122 -4.25 -2.64 18.70
CA ILE A 122 -3.16 -3.62 18.61
C ILE A 122 -2.95 -4.30 19.96
N LEU A 123 -2.90 -3.52 21.05
CA LEU A 123 -2.69 -4.04 22.40
C LEU A 123 -3.82 -4.98 22.83
N ILE A 124 -5.07 -4.54 22.70
CA ILE A 124 -6.25 -5.36 23.01
C ILE A 124 -6.25 -6.63 22.17
N SER A 125 -5.97 -6.52 20.87
CA SER A 125 -5.94 -7.67 19.97
C SER A 125 -4.87 -8.69 20.35
N ARG A 126 -3.68 -8.22 20.71
CA ARG A 126 -2.57 -9.06 21.17
C ARG A 126 -2.90 -9.76 22.48
N ASP A 127 -3.45 -9.03 23.44
CA ASP A 127 -3.71 -9.55 24.78
C ASP A 127 -4.84 -10.59 24.77
N LEU A 128 -5.92 -10.33 24.01
CA LEU A 128 -6.99 -11.31 23.77
C LEU A 128 -6.49 -12.54 23.05
N ARG A 129 -5.67 -12.39 22.00
CA ARG A 129 -5.06 -13.53 21.30
C ARG A 129 -4.23 -14.38 22.25
N ASN A 130 -3.40 -13.76 23.09
CA ASN A 130 -2.55 -14.47 24.05
C ASN A 130 -3.38 -15.15 25.15
N LYS A 131 -4.48 -14.52 25.59
CA LYS A 131 -5.46 -15.16 26.47
C LYS A 131 -6.06 -16.42 25.83
N TYR A 132 -6.59 -16.32 24.61
CA TYR A 132 -7.18 -17.47 23.91
C TYR A 132 -6.19 -18.60 23.65
N LYS A 133 -4.92 -18.28 23.36
CA LYS A 133 -3.86 -19.29 23.28
C LYS A 133 -3.65 -20.05 24.58
N ARG A 134 -3.64 -19.36 25.72
CA ARG A 134 -3.49 -19.98 27.05
C ARG A 134 -4.69 -20.86 27.41
N GLU A 135 -5.88 -20.48 26.97
CA GLU A 135 -7.13 -21.23 27.20
C GLU A 135 -7.32 -22.40 26.22
N GLY A 136 -6.41 -22.61 25.26
CA GLY A 136 -6.58 -23.62 24.20
C GLY A 136 -7.68 -23.27 23.19
N ASN A 137 -8.21 -22.04 23.19
CA ASN A 137 -9.22 -21.57 22.25
C ASN A 137 -8.58 -21.20 20.91
N ILE A 138 -8.41 -22.20 20.05
CA ILE A 138 -7.80 -22.06 18.72
C ILE A 138 -8.59 -21.09 17.84
N VAL A 139 -9.93 -21.20 17.82
CA VAL A 139 -10.80 -20.36 17.00
C VAL A 139 -10.67 -18.88 17.41
N GLY A 140 -10.76 -18.59 18.70
CA GLY A 140 -10.59 -17.24 19.23
C GLY A 140 -9.22 -16.64 18.89
N SER A 141 -8.14 -17.42 19.07
CA SER A 141 -6.79 -16.99 18.70
C SER A 141 -6.66 -16.68 17.20
N ASN A 142 -7.28 -17.49 16.33
CA ASN A 142 -7.27 -17.29 14.89
C ASN A 142 -8.09 -16.06 14.49
N CYS A 143 -9.26 -15.85 15.09
CA CYS A 143 -10.07 -14.64 14.87
C CYS A 143 -9.29 -13.37 15.23
N MET A 144 -8.59 -13.33 16.37
CA MET A 144 -7.79 -12.17 16.76
C MET A 144 -6.61 -11.94 15.81
N THR A 145 -6.02 -13.01 15.28
CA THR A 145 -4.96 -12.91 14.26
C THR A 145 -5.51 -12.32 12.96
N LEU A 146 -6.68 -12.79 12.51
CA LEU A 146 -7.34 -12.29 11.31
C LEU A 146 -7.69 -10.81 11.44
N LEU A 147 -8.30 -10.41 12.55
CA LEU A 147 -8.66 -9.02 12.82
C LEU A 147 -7.43 -8.11 12.80
N GLY A 148 -6.36 -8.49 13.51
CA GLY A 148 -5.10 -7.75 13.49
C GLY A 148 -4.54 -7.57 12.08
N ASN A 149 -4.48 -8.63 11.28
CA ASN A 149 -3.97 -8.57 9.91
C ASN A 149 -4.89 -7.79 8.96
N SER A 150 -6.20 -7.83 9.18
CA SER A 150 -7.19 -7.17 8.33
C SER A 150 -7.12 -5.65 8.39
N LEU A 151 -6.69 -5.09 9.53
CA LEU A 151 -6.58 -3.64 9.71
C LEU A 151 -5.70 -3.01 8.63
N TYR A 152 -4.51 -3.57 8.42
CA TYR A 152 -3.60 -3.13 7.38
C TYR A 152 -4.22 -3.23 5.98
N GLY A 153 -4.75 -4.42 5.63
CA GLY A 153 -5.30 -4.67 4.30
C GLY A 153 -6.47 -3.74 3.97
N LYS A 154 -7.23 -3.33 4.98
CA LYS A 154 -8.31 -2.35 4.82
C LYS A 154 -7.81 -0.91 4.69
N SER A 155 -6.74 -0.53 5.38
CA SER A 155 -6.18 0.83 5.28
C SER A 155 -5.60 1.15 3.90
N ILE A 156 -5.10 0.15 3.16
CA ILE A 156 -4.51 0.33 1.82
C ILE A 156 -5.41 -0.19 0.68
N GLN A 157 -6.67 -0.54 0.99
CA GLN A 157 -7.56 -1.09 -0.01
C GLN A 157 -7.85 -0.05 -1.10
N GLU A 158 -7.54 -0.38 -2.35
CA GLU A 158 -7.94 0.43 -3.50
C GLU A 158 -9.46 0.45 -3.64
N ASP A 159 -9.97 1.56 -4.17
CA ASP A 159 -11.39 1.68 -4.48
C ASP A 159 -11.76 0.75 -5.62
N ILE A 160 -12.82 -0.03 -5.39
CA ILE A 160 -13.38 -0.92 -6.40
C ILE A 160 -14.36 -0.04 -7.18
N THR A 161 -13.95 0.40 -8.36
CA THR A 161 -14.76 1.24 -9.26
C THR A 161 -15.49 0.42 -10.32
N THR A 162 -15.35 -0.90 -10.28
CA THR A 162 -15.94 -1.81 -11.26
C THR A 162 -16.66 -2.96 -10.59
N SER A 163 -17.85 -3.28 -11.08
CA SER A 163 -18.59 -4.48 -10.72
C SER A 163 -18.51 -5.52 -11.85
N ARG A 164 -18.69 -6.80 -11.51
CA ARG A 164 -18.74 -7.89 -12.48
C ARG A 164 -20.07 -8.62 -12.38
N HIS A 165 -20.76 -8.72 -13.50
CA HIS A 165 -22.09 -9.32 -13.57
C HIS A 165 -22.15 -10.45 -14.60
N PRO A 166 -22.77 -11.60 -14.28
CA PRO A 166 -23.07 -12.63 -15.26
C PRO A 166 -24.32 -12.24 -16.06
N TRP A 167 -24.18 -11.92 -17.35
CA TRP A 167 -25.29 -11.53 -18.23
C TRP A 167 -25.49 -12.52 -19.37
N SER A 168 -26.75 -12.73 -19.76
CA SER A 168 -27.09 -13.44 -21.00
C SER A 168 -26.88 -12.53 -22.21
N GLU A 169 -26.84 -13.09 -23.43
CA GLU A 169 -26.74 -12.28 -24.66
C GLU A 169 -27.90 -11.27 -24.79
N GLY A 170 -29.12 -11.67 -24.41
CA GLY A 170 -30.28 -10.78 -24.41
C GLY A 170 -30.12 -9.64 -23.41
N THR A 171 -29.71 -9.96 -22.18
CA THR A 171 -29.46 -8.98 -21.11
C THR A 171 -28.35 -8.00 -21.49
N LEU A 172 -27.27 -8.49 -22.10
CA LEU A 172 -26.18 -7.67 -22.58
C LEU A 172 -26.67 -6.70 -23.66
N LYS A 173 -27.39 -7.17 -24.68
CA LYS A 173 -27.92 -6.32 -25.75
C LYS A 173 -28.85 -5.22 -25.22
N THR A 174 -29.69 -5.53 -24.24
CA THR A 174 -30.65 -4.56 -23.66
C THR A 174 -29.98 -3.52 -22.77
N ASN A 175 -28.89 -3.87 -22.08
CA ASN A 175 -28.23 -3.02 -21.08
C ASN A 175 -26.81 -2.59 -21.51
N PHE A 176 -26.48 -2.67 -22.81
CA PHE A 176 -25.17 -2.25 -23.30
C PHE A 176 -25.11 -0.73 -23.41
N ASP A 177 -24.20 -0.12 -22.65
CA ASP A 177 -24.00 1.32 -22.61
C ASP A 177 -22.49 1.67 -22.49
N SER A 178 -22.20 2.96 -22.29
CA SER A 178 -20.84 3.48 -22.11
C SER A 178 -20.15 3.03 -20.82
N HIS A 179 -20.89 2.48 -19.85
CA HIS A 179 -20.34 2.02 -18.57
C HIS A 179 -19.79 0.60 -18.67
N VAL A 180 -20.18 -0.17 -19.68
CA VAL A 180 -19.63 -1.49 -19.96
C VAL A 180 -18.18 -1.37 -20.43
N LYS A 181 -17.25 -1.81 -19.60
CA LYS A 181 -15.80 -1.76 -19.87
C LYS A 181 -15.31 -2.99 -20.63
N SER A 182 -15.80 -4.17 -20.27
CA SER A 182 -15.46 -5.42 -20.98
C SER A 182 -16.53 -6.48 -20.78
N PHE A 183 -16.67 -7.40 -21.74
CA PHE A 183 -17.66 -8.48 -21.67
C PHE A 183 -17.11 -9.80 -22.24
N PRO A 184 -16.08 -10.41 -21.63
CA PRO A 184 -15.63 -11.73 -22.05
C PRO A 184 -16.76 -12.77 -22.03
N LYS A 185 -16.90 -13.51 -23.14
CA LYS A 185 -17.82 -14.64 -23.25
C LYS A 185 -17.28 -15.80 -22.43
N VAL A 186 -18.08 -16.34 -21.51
CA VAL A 186 -17.70 -17.46 -20.63
C VAL A 186 -18.09 -18.79 -21.25
N ASN A 187 -19.29 -18.85 -21.83
CA ASN A 187 -19.85 -20.03 -22.49
C ASN A 187 -20.80 -19.57 -23.60
N GLU A 188 -21.49 -20.50 -24.26
CA GLU A 188 -22.36 -20.20 -25.41
C GLU A 188 -23.45 -19.16 -25.10
N THR A 189 -23.92 -19.07 -23.86
CA THR A 189 -25.10 -18.30 -23.46
C THR A 189 -24.80 -17.12 -22.52
N GLN A 190 -23.61 -17.05 -21.92
CA GLN A 190 -23.29 -16.10 -20.85
C GLN A 190 -21.98 -15.34 -21.05
N TYR A 191 -21.98 -14.12 -20.53
CA TYR A 191 -20.89 -13.16 -20.53
C TYR A 191 -20.62 -12.71 -19.09
N ILE A 192 -19.35 -12.54 -18.72
CA ILE A 192 -18.99 -11.76 -17.52
C ILE A 192 -18.80 -10.33 -17.99
N VAL A 193 -19.67 -9.44 -17.53
CA VAL A 193 -19.68 -8.03 -17.92
C VAL A 193 -19.07 -7.22 -16.79
N GLU A 194 -17.96 -6.56 -17.07
CA GLU A 194 -17.32 -5.59 -16.17
C GLU A 194 -17.90 -4.21 -16.47
N ILE A 195 -18.52 -3.60 -15.46
CA ILE A 195 -19.21 -2.32 -15.56
C ILE A 195 -18.50 -1.35 -14.62
N ASN A 196 -18.25 -0.12 -15.08
CA ASN A 196 -17.81 0.96 -14.20
C ASN A 196 -19.01 1.40 -13.35
N GLU A 197 -18.85 1.42 -12.02
CA GLU A 197 -19.87 2.01 -11.16
C GLU A 197 -19.99 3.50 -11.53
N GLU A 198 -21.20 3.96 -11.85
CA GLU A 198 -21.47 5.38 -12.13
C GLU A 198 -20.92 6.23 -10.98
N GLU A 199 -20.23 7.33 -11.30
CA GLU A 199 -20.24 8.49 -10.42
C GLU A 199 -21.70 8.95 -10.35
N LYS A 200 -22.47 8.41 -9.41
CA LYS A 200 -23.81 8.91 -9.13
C LYS A 200 -23.69 10.43 -9.00
N GLU A 201 -24.34 11.18 -9.89
CA GLU A 201 -24.48 12.62 -9.78
C GLU A 201 -24.99 12.91 -8.36
N PHE A 202 -24.06 13.38 -7.52
CA PHE A 202 -24.35 13.73 -6.16
C PHE A 202 -25.18 15.01 -6.21
N ASN A 203 -26.51 14.86 -6.06
CA ASN A 203 -27.40 15.97 -5.75
C ASN A 203 -26.75 16.86 -4.67
N CYS A 204 -26.69 18.15 -4.95
CA CYS A 204 -25.96 19.19 -4.23
C CYS A 204 -26.23 19.23 -2.72
N THR A 205 -25.59 18.37 -1.95
CA THR A 205 -25.27 18.54 -0.53
C THR A 205 -24.05 17.68 -0.25
N ARG A 206 -22.85 18.16 -0.63
CA ARG A 206 -21.54 17.47 -0.57
C ARG A 206 -21.51 16.28 0.41
N PRO A 207 -21.63 15.02 -0.04
CA PRO A 207 -21.05 13.93 0.71
C PRO A 207 -19.56 14.01 0.43
N LYS A 208 -18.77 14.13 1.50
CA LYS A 208 -17.31 14.15 1.41
C LYS A 208 -16.87 12.99 0.50
N SER A 209 -16.14 13.35 -0.56
CA SER A 209 -15.39 12.49 -1.48
C SER A 209 -15.00 11.15 -0.86
N THR A 210 -15.20 10.09 -1.65
CA THR A 210 -14.42 8.84 -1.71
C THR A 210 -13.52 8.56 -0.50
N ARG A 211 -13.88 7.54 0.29
CA ARG A 211 -13.13 6.95 1.42
C ARG A 211 -11.96 7.81 1.94
N LEU A 212 -12.17 8.39 3.11
CA LEU A 212 -11.11 8.92 3.99
C LEU A 212 -10.25 7.78 4.57
N THR A 213 -9.90 6.76 3.79
CA THR A 213 -9.00 5.70 4.23
C THR A 213 -7.58 6.25 4.25
N PRO A 214 -6.91 6.24 5.40
CA PRO A 214 -5.58 6.83 5.52
C PRO A 214 -4.55 5.83 4.96
N SER A 215 -4.48 5.71 3.64
CA SER A 215 -3.53 4.85 2.94
C SER A 215 -2.09 5.10 3.40
N HIS A 216 -1.77 6.37 3.70
CA HIS A 216 -0.51 6.76 4.34
C HIS A 216 -0.27 5.99 5.65
N LEU A 217 -1.23 5.93 6.58
CA LEU A 217 -1.08 5.13 7.81
C LEU A 217 -0.83 3.67 7.48
N GLY A 218 -1.57 3.10 6.51
CA GLY A 218 -1.37 1.73 6.04
C GLY A 218 0.07 1.46 5.54
N SER A 219 0.65 2.39 4.78
CA SER A 219 2.05 2.33 4.33
C SER A 219 3.05 2.30 5.49
N PHE A 220 2.82 3.10 6.53
CA PHE A 220 3.67 3.09 7.72
C PHE A 220 3.47 1.83 8.58
N VAL A 221 2.24 1.31 8.70
CA VAL A 221 1.99 0.01 9.36
C VAL A 221 2.86 -1.11 8.76
N LEU A 222 2.96 -1.18 7.42
CA LEU A 222 3.84 -2.14 6.76
C LEU A 222 5.30 -1.94 7.06
N SER A 223 5.75 -0.69 6.96
CA SER A 223 7.17 -0.34 7.07
C SER A 223 7.71 -0.72 8.45
N TYR A 224 6.94 -0.48 9.52
CA TYR A 224 7.30 -0.91 10.87
C TYR A 224 7.16 -2.42 11.11
N SER A 225 6.35 -3.12 10.32
CA SER A 225 6.17 -4.57 10.50
C SER A 225 7.33 -5.41 9.98
N LYS A 226 8.30 -4.80 9.28
CA LYS A 226 9.51 -5.48 8.79
C LYS A 226 10.63 -5.55 9.84
N LYS A 227 10.50 -4.80 10.94
CA LYS A 227 11.38 -4.91 12.12
C LYS A 227 11.00 -6.13 12.97
#